data_AF-T1AWB1-F1
#
_entry.id   AF-T1AWB1-F1
#
_cell.length_a   1.000
_cell.length_b   1.000
_cell.length_c   1.000
_cell.angle_alpha   90.00
_cell.angle_beta   90.00
_cell.angle_gamma   90.00
#
_symmetry.space_group_name_H-M   'P 1'
#
loop_
_entity.id
_entity.type
_entity.pdbx_description
1 polymer ?
#
loop_
_entity_poly.entity_id
_entity_poly.type
_entity_poly.pdbx_seq_one_letter_code
_entity_poly.pdbx_strand_id
1 'polypeptide(L)'
;MAAERRRALPGIGRSRAEVLPAGLETFRCLLDWTGLDRIRVSGHGIREGVLVEFAGIPVPASADALLDRSLDSIGMAFGPLVPRHFKVRSLAERLFDVVARRRGWGDEERMALATAAVLHDVGRVVDDWRPERHSSYLLRHLPHLGLSHRSIGLAALAVLAREDDLPEGVRREWRPLLDGTSLKTAGLLGTLVRVAATLTDLGVRTVPVRGGRRIQLRLPRRFGAAARERIREKVVRPLGDRFALRAEVDGD
;
A
#
# COMPACT_ATOMS: atom_id res chain seq x y z
N MET A 1 -20.67 -25.69 -24.55
CA MET A 1 -20.02 -26.77 -23.76
C MET A 1 -21.06 -27.47 -22.89
N ALA A 2 -21.04 -28.80 -22.75
CA ALA A 2 -21.93 -29.54 -21.84
C ALA A 2 -21.61 -29.29 -20.35
N ALA A 3 -22.57 -29.52 -19.45
CA ALA A 3 -22.43 -29.24 -18.01
C ALA A 3 -21.25 -30.00 -17.36
N GLU A 4 -21.04 -31.27 -17.72
CA GLU A 4 -19.93 -32.08 -17.21
C GLU A 4 -18.57 -31.51 -17.58
N ARG A 5 -18.40 -31.03 -18.81
CA ARG A 5 -17.16 -30.36 -19.23
C ARG A 5 -16.94 -29.04 -18.48
N ARG A 6 -18.00 -28.32 -18.11
CA ARG A 6 -17.89 -27.09 -17.30
C ARG A 6 -17.49 -27.39 -15.85
N ARG A 7 -17.95 -28.51 -15.28
CA ARG A 7 -17.56 -28.95 -13.93
C ARG A 7 -16.09 -29.35 -13.84
N ALA A 8 -15.49 -29.77 -14.95
CA ALA A 8 -14.06 -30.09 -15.01
C ALA A 8 -13.15 -28.85 -15.04
N LEU A 9 -13.71 -27.64 -15.18
CA LEU A 9 -12.93 -26.40 -15.17
C LEU A 9 -12.47 -26.06 -13.74
N PRO A 10 -11.18 -25.68 -13.54
CA PRO A 10 -10.68 -25.27 -12.24
C PRO A 10 -11.52 -24.15 -11.61
N GLY A 11 -11.88 -24.30 -10.34
CA GLY A 11 -12.64 -23.30 -9.59
C GLY A 11 -14.15 -23.26 -9.86
N ILE A 12 -14.69 -24.13 -10.73
CA ILE A 12 -16.14 -24.20 -11.02
C ILE A 12 -16.77 -25.38 -10.27
N GLY A 13 -17.50 -25.06 -9.19
CA GLY A 13 -18.28 -26.03 -8.44
C GLY A 13 -19.51 -26.55 -9.19
N ARG A 14 -20.07 -27.67 -8.71
CA ARG A 14 -21.23 -28.35 -9.32
C ARG A 14 -22.41 -27.42 -9.59
N SER A 15 -22.83 -26.65 -8.58
CA SER A 15 -23.95 -25.70 -8.67
C SER A 15 -23.67 -24.56 -9.66
N ARG A 16 -22.43 -24.04 -9.70
CA ARG A 16 -22.07 -22.98 -10.65
C ARG A 16 -22.10 -23.47 -12.08
N ALA A 17 -21.65 -24.70 -12.36
CA ALA A 17 -21.57 -25.22 -13.72
C ALA A 17 -22.92 -25.25 -14.45
N GLU A 18 -24.03 -25.33 -13.74
CA GLU A 18 -25.39 -25.34 -14.30
C GLU A 18 -25.83 -23.94 -14.72
N VAL A 19 -25.60 -22.93 -13.87
CA VAL A 19 -26.03 -21.54 -14.09
C VAL A 19 -25.02 -20.69 -14.86
N LEU A 20 -23.78 -21.15 -14.99
CA LEU A 20 -22.67 -20.38 -15.60
C LEU A 20 -22.99 -19.86 -17.01
N PRO A 21 -23.59 -20.64 -17.94
CA PRO A 21 -23.90 -20.13 -19.28
C PRO A 21 -24.85 -18.93 -19.26
N ALA A 22 -25.91 -19.01 -18.45
CA ALA A 22 -26.86 -17.90 -18.31
C ALA A 22 -26.19 -16.67 -17.69
N GLY A 23 -25.38 -16.86 -16.64
CA GLY A 23 -24.63 -15.76 -16.03
C GLY A 23 -23.65 -15.08 -16.99
N LEU A 24 -22.90 -15.87 -17.77
CA LEU A 24 -21.97 -15.34 -18.77
C LEU A 24 -22.70 -14.56 -19.87
N GLU A 25 -23.84 -15.06 -20.34
CA GLU A 25 -24.65 -14.38 -21.34
C GLU A 25 -25.20 -13.06 -20.82
N THR A 26 -25.66 -13.01 -19.57
CA THR A 26 -26.08 -11.77 -18.92
C THR A 26 -24.94 -10.73 -18.89
N PHE A 27 -23.72 -11.14 -18.51
CA PHE A 27 -22.57 -10.22 -18.51
C PHE A 27 -22.18 -9.78 -19.91
N ARG A 28 -22.23 -10.67 -20.91
CA ARG A 28 -21.95 -10.34 -22.31
C ARG A 28 -22.93 -9.28 -22.82
N CYS A 29 -24.23 -9.50 -22.63
CA CYS A 29 -25.26 -8.54 -23.02
C CYS A 29 -25.09 -7.19 -22.32
N LEU A 30 -24.70 -7.19 -21.04
CA LEU A 30 -24.42 -5.95 -20.29
C LEU A 30 -23.21 -5.20 -20.87
N LEU A 31 -22.13 -5.91 -21.21
CA LEU A 31 -20.95 -5.29 -21.84
C LEU A 31 -21.28 -4.72 -23.22
N ASP A 32 -22.00 -5.47 -24.05
CA ASP A 32 -22.43 -5.02 -25.38
C ASP A 32 -23.35 -3.78 -25.28
N TRP A 33 -24.28 -3.77 -24.31
CA TRP A 33 -25.22 -2.66 -24.12
C TRP A 33 -24.53 -1.40 -23.58
N THR A 34 -23.57 -1.55 -22.66
CA THR A 34 -22.86 -0.41 -22.06
C THR A 34 -21.66 0.05 -22.88
N GLY A 35 -21.14 -0.77 -23.80
CA GLY A 35 -19.90 -0.51 -24.52
C GLY A 35 -18.64 -0.60 -23.65
N LEU A 36 -18.73 -1.14 -22.44
CA LEU A 36 -17.60 -1.30 -21.52
C LEU A 36 -16.76 -2.53 -21.88
N ASP A 37 -15.45 -2.48 -21.64
CA ASP A 37 -14.50 -3.57 -21.92
C ASP A 37 -14.13 -4.37 -20.66
N ARG A 38 -14.55 -3.92 -19.46
CA ARG A 38 -14.10 -4.44 -18.17
C ARG A 38 -15.22 -4.49 -17.14
N ILE A 39 -15.18 -5.53 -16.31
CA ILE A 39 -16.03 -5.69 -15.13
C ILE A 39 -15.13 -5.74 -13.89
N ARG A 40 -15.41 -4.88 -12.92
CA ARG A 40 -14.79 -4.95 -11.59
C ARG A 40 -15.72 -5.66 -10.62
N VAL A 41 -15.25 -6.77 -10.06
CA VAL A 41 -16.02 -7.54 -9.08
C VAL A 41 -15.87 -6.92 -7.70
N SER A 42 -16.99 -6.65 -7.04
CA SER A 42 -17.04 -6.26 -5.63
C SER A 42 -17.07 -7.51 -4.74
N GLY A 43 -16.32 -7.49 -3.64
CA GLY A 43 -16.43 -8.51 -2.59
C GLY A 43 -17.65 -8.34 -1.67
N HIS A 44 -18.40 -7.24 -1.84
CA HIS A 44 -19.56 -6.88 -1.02
C HIS A 44 -20.83 -6.93 -1.86
N GLY A 45 -21.90 -7.47 -1.29
CA GLY A 45 -23.22 -7.55 -1.91
C GLY A 45 -24.32 -6.92 -1.06
N ILE A 46 -25.55 -7.41 -1.22
CA ILE A 46 -26.75 -6.86 -0.56
C ILE A 46 -26.62 -6.94 0.97
N ARG A 47 -26.09 -8.05 1.50
CA ARG A 47 -25.94 -8.25 2.94
C ARG A 47 -25.10 -7.14 3.58
N GLU A 48 -23.96 -6.83 3.00
CA GLU A 48 -23.09 -5.76 3.51
C GLU A 48 -23.72 -4.38 3.32
N GLY A 49 -24.48 -4.17 2.23
CA GLY A 49 -25.27 -2.94 2.03
C GLY A 49 -26.30 -2.70 3.14
N VAL A 50 -27.07 -3.72 3.52
CA VAL A 50 -28.04 -3.64 4.62
C VAL A 50 -27.36 -3.34 5.96
N LEU A 51 -26.19 -3.92 6.21
CA LEU A 51 -25.43 -3.63 7.44
C LEU A 51 -24.90 -2.18 7.47
N VAL A 52 -24.41 -1.67 6.34
CA VAL A 52 -23.97 -0.27 6.21
C VAL A 52 -25.12 0.70 6.45
N GLU A 53 -26.30 0.40 5.89
CA GLU A 53 -27.52 1.18 6.10
C GLU A 53 -27.97 1.15 7.57
N PHE A 54 -28.04 -0.05 8.17
CA PHE A 54 -28.41 -0.22 9.58
C PHE A 54 -27.46 0.51 10.53
N ALA A 55 -26.17 0.50 10.23
CA ALA A 55 -25.14 1.20 11.02
C ALA A 55 -25.12 2.73 10.80
N GLY A 56 -25.97 3.27 9.90
CA GLY A 56 -26.00 4.70 9.59
C GLY A 56 -24.71 5.22 8.96
N ILE A 57 -23.93 4.35 8.31
CA ILE A 57 -22.65 4.74 7.70
C ILE A 57 -22.92 5.48 6.39
N PRO A 58 -22.44 6.73 6.23
CA PRO A 58 -22.73 7.50 5.04
C PRO A 58 -22.06 6.90 3.80
N VAL A 59 -22.88 6.74 2.76
CA VAL A 59 -22.53 6.29 1.41
C VAL A 59 -23.16 7.21 0.35
N PRO A 60 -22.53 7.41 -0.82
CA PRO A 60 -21.25 6.84 -1.24
C PRO A 60 -20.07 7.45 -0.48
N ALA A 61 -19.01 6.66 -0.31
CA ALA A 61 -17.75 7.09 0.29
C ALA A 61 -16.63 7.00 -0.76
N SER A 62 -15.68 7.93 -0.72
CA SER A 62 -14.48 7.84 -1.56
C SER A 62 -13.62 6.64 -1.18
N ALA A 63 -12.75 6.21 -2.10
CA ALA A 63 -11.78 5.14 -1.82
C ALA A 63 -10.89 5.48 -0.61
N ASP A 64 -10.47 6.75 -0.48
CA ASP A 64 -9.69 7.23 0.66
C ASP A 64 -10.48 7.15 1.98
N ALA A 65 -11.75 7.58 1.99
CA ALA A 65 -12.59 7.50 3.19
C ALA A 65 -12.85 6.05 3.63
N LEU A 66 -13.02 5.13 2.66
CA LEU A 66 -13.15 3.70 2.95
C LEU A 66 -11.85 3.10 3.47
N LEU A 67 -10.72 3.52 2.92
CA LEU A 67 -9.40 3.11 3.38
C LEU A 67 -9.16 3.58 4.81
N ASP A 68 -9.42 4.85 5.12
CA ASP A 68 -9.23 5.40 6.47
C ASP A 68 -10.08 4.63 7.50
N ARG A 69 -11.35 4.34 7.20
CA ARG A 69 -12.21 3.49 8.05
C ARG A 69 -11.64 2.08 8.25
N SER A 70 -11.04 1.51 7.21
CA SER A 70 -10.41 0.18 7.25
C SER A 70 -9.14 0.20 8.11
N LEU A 71 -8.31 1.23 7.98
CA LEU A 71 -7.10 1.42 8.78
C LEU A 71 -7.44 1.60 10.27
N ASP A 72 -8.47 2.38 10.58
CA ASP A 72 -8.95 2.54 11.96
C ASP A 72 -9.45 1.21 12.54
N SER A 73 -10.23 0.45 11.76
CA SER A 73 -10.71 -0.88 12.16
C SER A 73 -9.58 -1.88 12.40
N ILE A 74 -8.56 -1.87 11.54
CA ILE A 74 -7.33 -2.68 11.72
C ILE A 74 -6.60 -2.24 12.99
N GLY A 75 -6.48 -0.94 13.24
CA GLY A 75 -5.90 -0.39 14.47
C GLY A 75 -6.65 -0.88 15.72
N MET A 76 -7.98 -0.87 15.70
CA MET A 76 -8.77 -1.38 16.83
C MET A 76 -8.53 -2.88 17.10
N ALA A 77 -8.30 -3.68 16.06
CA ALA A 77 -8.11 -5.12 16.17
C ALA A 77 -6.68 -5.55 16.54
N PHE A 78 -5.66 -4.85 16.04
CA PHE A 78 -4.25 -5.28 16.11
C PHE A 78 -3.35 -4.33 16.91
N GLY A 79 -3.88 -3.23 17.44
CA GLY A 79 -3.12 -2.24 18.21
C GLY A 79 -3.48 -0.81 17.77
N PRO A 80 -4.01 0.03 18.68
CA PRO A 80 -4.53 1.35 18.30
C PRO A 80 -3.50 2.19 17.56
N LEU A 81 -3.91 2.78 16.43
CA LEU A 81 -3.08 3.70 15.69
C LEU A 81 -2.81 4.95 16.52
N VAL A 82 -1.57 5.10 16.98
CA VAL A 82 -1.08 6.30 17.67
C VAL A 82 -0.68 7.43 16.71
N PRO A 83 -0.57 8.70 17.17
CA PRO A 83 -0.20 9.85 16.34
C PRO A 83 1.07 9.69 15.50
N ARG A 84 1.98 8.78 15.91
CA ARG A 84 3.18 8.45 15.15
C ARG A 84 2.84 7.89 13.76
N HIS A 85 1.92 6.93 13.62
CA HIS A 85 1.63 6.29 12.32
C HIS A 85 1.10 7.32 11.31
N PHE A 86 0.24 8.24 11.75
CA PHE A 86 -0.26 9.33 10.92
C PHE A 86 0.83 10.34 10.53
N LYS A 87 1.79 10.62 11.41
CA LYS A 87 2.98 11.43 11.06
C LYS A 87 3.84 10.76 9.99
N VAL A 88 4.04 9.44 10.10
CA VAL A 88 4.78 8.65 9.09
C VAL A 88 4.04 8.70 7.74
N ARG A 89 2.73 8.45 7.71
CA ARG A 89 1.90 8.59 6.49
C ARG A 89 2.03 9.96 5.85
N SER A 90 1.79 11.03 6.62
CA SER A 90 1.86 12.40 6.13
C SER A 90 3.24 12.74 5.55
N LEU A 91 4.32 12.27 6.18
CA LEU A 91 5.66 12.48 5.65
C LEU A 91 5.93 11.64 4.40
N ALA A 92 5.50 10.38 4.36
CA ALA A 92 5.64 9.51 3.20
C ALA A 92 4.91 10.09 1.98
N GLU A 93 3.68 10.58 2.14
CA GLU A 93 2.90 11.23 1.08
C GLU A 93 3.59 12.50 0.56
N ARG A 94 4.16 13.33 1.44
CA ARG A 94 4.94 14.51 1.01
C ARG A 94 6.18 14.14 0.21
N LEU A 95 6.88 13.07 0.59
CA LEU A 95 8.03 12.57 -0.17
C LEU A 95 7.60 11.99 -1.51
N PHE A 96 6.46 11.30 -1.55
CA PHE A 96 5.86 10.77 -2.75
C PHE A 96 5.56 11.87 -3.76
N ASP A 97 4.97 12.99 -3.34
CA ASP A 97 4.66 14.12 -4.22
C ASP A 97 5.88 14.67 -4.96
N VAL A 98 7.07 14.59 -4.35
CA VAL A 98 8.33 15.05 -4.96
C VAL A 98 8.79 14.12 -6.09
N VAL A 99 8.47 12.82 -6.02
CA VAL A 99 9.00 11.79 -6.93
C VAL A 99 7.98 11.21 -7.90
N ALA A 100 6.69 11.25 -7.56
CA ALA A 100 5.62 10.55 -8.25
C ALA A 100 5.53 10.91 -9.74
N ARG A 101 5.55 12.22 -10.06
CA ARG A 101 5.44 12.71 -11.44
C ARG A 101 6.53 12.14 -12.37
N ARG A 102 7.77 12.00 -11.88
CA ARG A 102 8.88 11.46 -12.68
C ARG A 102 8.84 9.94 -12.83
N ARG A 103 8.12 9.28 -11.92
CA ARG A 103 7.96 7.82 -11.89
C ARG A 103 6.70 7.36 -12.61
N GLY A 104 5.82 8.28 -13.00
CA GLY A 104 4.50 7.94 -13.55
C GLY A 104 3.58 7.28 -12.52
N TRP A 105 3.80 7.54 -11.23
CA TRP A 105 2.97 7.01 -10.16
C TRP A 105 1.69 7.83 -10.00
N GLY A 106 0.58 7.14 -9.75
CA GLY A 106 -0.74 7.74 -9.55
C GLY A 106 -1.36 7.33 -8.23
N ASP A 107 -2.69 7.28 -8.21
CA ASP A 107 -3.47 7.07 -6.99
C ASP A 107 -3.26 5.69 -6.37
N GLU A 108 -3.12 4.63 -7.19
CA GLU A 108 -2.90 3.28 -6.67
C GLU A 108 -1.60 3.16 -5.87
N GLU A 109 -0.49 3.76 -6.34
CA GLU A 109 0.78 3.79 -5.62
C GLU A 109 0.72 4.69 -4.38
N ARG A 110 0.00 5.82 -4.48
CA ARG A 110 -0.21 6.74 -3.35
C ARG A 110 -0.96 6.07 -2.21
N MET A 111 -2.07 5.41 -2.54
CA MET A 111 -2.88 4.66 -1.57
C MET A 111 -2.05 3.51 -0.98
N ALA A 112 -1.34 2.75 -1.80
CA ALA A 112 -0.47 1.67 -1.32
C ALA A 112 0.61 2.18 -0.35
N LEU A 113 1.24 3.33 -0.66
CA LEU A 113 2.21 3.98 0.22
C LEU A 113 1.58 4.43 1.54
N ALA A 114 0.41 5.08 1.48
CA ALA A 114 -0.29 5.57 2.66
C ALA A 114 -0.65 4.41 3.61
N THR A 115 -1.19 3.31 3.06
CA THR A 115 -1.49 2.09 3.80
C THR A 115 -0.22 1.48 4.41
N ALA A 116 0.83 1.31 3.60
CA ALA A 116 2.10 0.76 4.07
C ALA A 116 2.72 1.64 5.18
N ALA A 117 2.63 2.96 5.08
CA ALA A 117 3.16 3.89 6.06
C ALA A 117 2.45 3.81 7.41
N VAL A 118 1.12 3.66 7.41
CA VAL A 118 0.33 3.49 8.64
C VAL A 118 0.60 2.14 9.28
N LEU A 119 0.65 1.06 8.50
CA LEU A 119 0.70 -0.32 8.97
C LEU A 119 2.10 -0.95 8.97
N HIS A 120 3.17 -0.17 8.78
CA HIS A 120 4.53 -0.71 8.60
C HIS A 120 5.07 -1.53 9.78
N ASP A 121 4.53 -1.34 10.97
CA ASP A 121 4.94 -1.98 12.22
C ASP A 121 3.78 -2.69 12.94
N VAL A 122 2.61 -2.84 12.31
CA VAL A 122 1.45 -3.54 12.89
C VAL A 122 1.78 -4.98 13.28
N GLY A 123 2.71 -5.62 12.57
CA GLY A 123 3.15 -6.99 12.81
C GLY A 123 3.89 -7.20 14.13
N ARG A 124 4.29 -6.14 14.84
CA ARG A 124 4.86 -6.26 16.20
C ARG A 124 3.90 -6.86 17.22
N VAL A 125 2.60 -6.80 16.96
CA VAL A 125 1.59 -7.50 17.76
C VAL A 125 1.75 -9.03 17.71
N VAL A 126 2.39 -9.55 16.66
CA VAL A 126 2.66 -10.98 16.48
C VAL A 126 4.01 -11.34 17.11
N ASP A 127 5.08 -10.69 16.66
CA ASP A 127 6.44 -10.89 17.16
C ASP A 127 7.29 -9.64 16.82
N ASP A 128 8.22 -9.29 17.72
CA ASP A 128 9.18 -8.20 17.51
C ASP A 128 10.35 -8.59 16.59
N TRP A 129 10.55 -9.88 16.33
CA TRP A 129 11.51 -10.42 15.37
C TRP A 129 10.94 -10.33 13.95
N ARG A 130 11.67 -9.65 13.06
CA ARG A 130 11.28 -9.47 11.64
C ARG A 130 9.83 -8.96 11.47
N PRO A 131 9.42 -7.87 12.15
CA PRO A 131 8.03 -7.40 12.17
C PRO A 131 7.55 -6.96 10.78
N GLU A 132 8.46 -6.65 9.84
CA GLU A 132 8.13 -6.42 8.44
C GLU A 132 7.45 -7.62 7.76
N ARG A 133 7.82 -8.86 8.13
CA ARG A 133 7.21 -10.08 7.58
C ARG A 133 5.79 -10.24 8.09
N HIS A 134 5.59 -10.05 9.40
CA HIS A 134 4.27 -10.12 10.03
C HIS A 134 3.36 -9.00 9.55
N SER A 135 3.89 -7.77 9.41
CA SER A 135 3.14 -6.63 8.90
C SER A 135 2.73 -6.83 7.43
N SER A 136 3.66 -7.32 6.58
CA SER A 136 3.36 -7.68 5.20
C SER A 136 2.33 -8.80 5.11
N TYR A 137 2.38 -9.79 6.00
CA TYR A 137 1.41 -10.88 6.06
C TYR A 137 0.01 -10.36 6.44
N LEU A 138 -0.09 -9.55 7.50
CA LEU A 138 -1.36 -8.94 7.90
C LEU A 138 -1.94 -8.05 6.79
N LEU A 139 -1.12 -7.21 6.16
CA LEU A 139 -1.53 -6.40 5.00
C LEU A 139 -2.10 -7.24 3.86
N ARG A 140 -1.52 -8.40 3.56
CA ARG A 140 -1.99 -9.28 2.49
C ARG A 140 -3.36 -9.91 2.79
N HIS A 141 -3.68 -10.14 4.05
CA HIS A 141 -4.81 -10.97 4.47
C HIS A 141 -5.97 -10.21 5.12
N LEU A 142 -5.73 -8.97 5.58
CA LEU A 142 -6.78 -8.12 6.13
C LEU A 142 -7.59 -7.43 5.03
N PRO A 143 -8.89 -7.17 5.26
CA PRO A 143 -9.71 -6.46 4.30
C PRO A 143 -9.32 -4.96 4.27
N HIS A 144 -9.00 -4.46 3.07
CA HIS A 144 -8.70 -3.04 2.84
C HIS A 144 -9.73 -2.44 1.89
N LEU A 145 -10.81 -1.89 2.43
CA LEU A 145 -11.80 -1.21 1.59
C LEU A 145 -11.14 -0.02 0.89
N GLY A 146 -11.52 0.21 -0.37
CA GLY A 146 -10.93 1.26 -1.20
C GLY A 146 -9.69 0.83 -2.00
N LEU A 147 -8.97 -0.23 -1.61
CA LEU A 147 -7.80 -0.70 -2.36
C LEU A 147 -8.15 -1.69 -3.48
N SER A 148 -7.38 -1.66 -4.55
CA SER A 148 -7.32 -2.77 -5.53
C SER A 148 -6.41 -3.89 -5.01
N HIS A 149 -6.54 -5.10 -5.57
CA HIS A 149 -5.62 -6.20 -5.26
C HIS A 149 -4.16 -5.82 -5.56
N ARG A 150 -3.95 -5.01 -6.60
CA ARG A 150 -2.63 -4.47 -6.94
C ARG A 150 -2.12 -3.56 -5.83
N SER A 151 -2.91 -2.59 -5.36
CA SER A 151 -2.50 -1.70 -4.27
C SER A 151 -2.23 -2.44 -2.96
N ILE A 152 -3.02 -3.47 -2.62
CA ILE A 152 -2.75 -4.34 -1.45
C ILE A 152 -1.39 -5.02 -1.60
N GLY A 153 -1.12 -5.59 -2.78
CA GLY A 153 0.17 -6.22 -3.07
C GLY A 153 1.35 -5.25 -3.00
N LEU A 154 1.19 -4.05 -3.56
CA LEU A 154 2.20 -2.99 -3.45
C LEU A 154 2.46 -2.59 -1.99
N ALA A 155 1.41 -2.40 -1.19
CA ALA A 155 1.53 -2.01 0.21
C ALA A 155 2.25 -3.09 1.05
N ALA A 156 1.82 -4.35 0.90
CA ALA A 156 2.43 -5.48 1.59
C ALA A 156 3.92 -5.63 1.26
N LEU A 157 4.25 -5.62 -0.03
CA LEU A 157 5.63 -5.73 -0.48
C LEU A 157 6.47 -4.49 -0.14
N ALA A 158 5.88 -3.29 -0.08
CA ALA A 158 6.57 -2.09 0.36
C ALA A 158 7.00 -2.21 1.84
N VAL A 159 6.13 -2.72 2.70
CA VAL A 159 6.49 -2.96 4.11
C VAL A 159 7.58 -4.02 4.23
N LEU A 160 7.47 -5.11 3.47
CA LEU A 160 8.48 -6.17 3.45
C LEU A 160 9.85 -5.67 2.96
N ALA A 161 9.87 -4.77 1.97
CA ALA A 161 11.07 -4.23 1.33
C ALA A 161 11.62 -2.96 1.97
N ARG A 162 11.16 -2.59 3.18
CA ARG A 162 11.50 -1.29 3.78
C ARG A 162 12.98 -1.18 4.13
N GLU A 163 13.56 -2.23 4.72
CA GLU A 163 14.97 -2.25 5.14
C GLU A 163 15.87 -2.84 4.06
N ASP A 164 15.43 -3.94 3.45
CA ASP A 164 16.17 -4.73 2.48
C ASP A 164 15.41 -4.84 1.15
N ASP A 165 16.12 -5.12 0.05
CA ASP A 165 15.45 -5.42 -1.22
C ASP A 165 14.67 -6.73 -1.16
N LEU A 166 13.56 -6.78 -1.93
CA LEU A 166 12.74 -8.00 -2.02
C LEU A 166 13.62 -9.19 -2.46
N PRO A 167 13.65 -10.29 -1.67
CA PRO A 167 14.35 -11.50 -2.05
C PRO A 167 13.80 -12.09 -3.36
N GLU A 168 14.65 -12.75 -4.15
CA GLU A 168 14.24 -13.31 -5.45
C GLU A 168 13.11 -14.33 -5.32
N GLY A 169 13.10 -15.12 -4.24
CA GLY A 169 11.99 -16.05 -3.95
C GLY A 169 10.64 -15.33 -3.82
N VAL A 170 10.62 -14.17 -3.14
CA VAL A 170 9.41 -13.34 -3.00
C VAL A 170 9.02 -12.74 -4.36
N ARG A 171 9.98 -12.24 -5.13
CA ARG A 171 9.70 -11.71 -6.48
C ARG A 171 9.06 -12.78 -7.36
N ARG A 172 9.57 -14.01 -7.32
CA ARG A 172 9.04 -15.15 -8.07
C ARG A 172 7.61 -15.52 -7.65
N GLU A 173 7.31 -15.51 -6.35
CA GLU A 173 5.96 -15.78 -5.82
C GLU A 173 4.94 -14.75 -6.33
N TRP A 174 5.31 -13.47 -6.39
CA TRP A 174 4.38 -12.38 -6.72
C TRP A 174 4.26 -12.07 -8.22
N ARG A 175 5.18 -12.56 -9.05
CA ARG A 175 5.18 -12.37 -10.52
C ARG A 175 3.87 -12.71 -11.24
N PRO A 176 3.10 -13.74 -10.84
CA PRO A 176 1.80 -14.02 -11.45
C PRO A 176 0.73 -12.94 -11.20
N LEU A 177 0.89 -12.13 -10.14
CA LEU A 177 -0.07 -11.11 -9.73
C LEU A 177 0.42 -9.68 -10.03
N LEU A 178 1.74 -9.46 -10.01
CA LEU A 178 2.38 -8.16 -10.19
C LEU A 178 3.52 -8.27 -11.20
N ASP A 179 3.51 -7.38 -12.18
CA ASP A 179 4.58 -7.27 -13.16
C ASP A 179 5.90 -6.78 -12.53
N GLY A 180 7.00 -6.89 -13.29
CA GLY A 180 8.32 -6.46 -12.82
C GLY A 180 8.38 -4.99 -12.42
N THR A 181 7.60 -4.13 -13.09
CA THR A 181 7.48 -2.70 -12.79
C THR A 181 6.82 -2.48 -11.44
N SER A 182 5.74 -3.21 -11.13
CA SER A 182 5.05 -3.14 -9.85
C SER A 182 5.91 -3.68 -8.71
N LEU A 183 6.67 -4.76 -8.92
CA LEU A 183 7.63 -5.26 -7.93
C LEU A 183 8.74 -4.26 -7.62
N LYS A 184 9.26 -3.57 -8.65
CA LYS A 184 10.24 -2.48 -8.47
C LYS A 184 9.60 -1.28 -7.75
N THR A 185 8.36 -0.95 -8.10
CA THR A 185 7.59 0.12 -7.46
C THR A 185 7.40 -0.14 -5.98
N ALA A 186 7.00 -1.35 -5.58
CA ALA A 186 6.85 -1.73 -4.18
C ALA A 186 8.15 -1.49 -3.37
N GLY A 187 9.31 -1.91 -3.89
CA GLY A 187 10.60 -1.66 -3.23
C GLY A 187 10.95 -0.17 -3.07
N LEU A 188 10.59 0.65 -4.06
CA LEU A 188 10.76 2.11 -3.96
C LEU A 188 9.79 2.72 -2.94
N LEU A 189 8.52 2.31 -2.93
CA LEU A 189 7.56 2.74 -1.91
C LEU A 189 8.04 2.36 -0.50
N GLY A 190 8.57 1.14 -0.33
CA GLY A 190 9.17 0.69 0.93
C GLY A 190 10.33 1.57 1.39
N THR A 191 11.16 2.03 0.45
CA THR A 191 12.24 2.99 0.75
C THR A 191 11.67 4.32 1.28
N LEU A 192 10.59 4.83 0.66
CA LEU A 192 9.93 6.06 1.13
C LEU A 192 9.33 5.89 2.53
N VAL A 193 8.68 4.75 2.82
CA VAL A 193 8.16 4.42 4.15
C VAL A 193 9.29 4.39 5.18
N ARG A 194 10.42 3.72 4.90
CA ARG A 194 11.56 3.69 5.82
C ARG A 194 12.11 5.10 6.09
N VAL A 195 12.26 5.92 5.05
CA VAL A 195 12.73 7.30 5.20
C VAL A 195 11.77 8.09 6.09
N ALA A 196 10.47 8.03 5.82
CA ALA A 196 9.45 8.73 6.59
C ALA A 196 9.42 8.26 8.06
N ALA A 197 9.50 6.95 8.32
CA ALA A 197 9.56 6.39 9.66
C ALA A 197 10.80 6.86 10.41
N THR A 198 11.98 6.76 9.78
CA THR A 198 13.26 7.18 10.38
C THR A 198 13.26 8.66 10.76
N LEU A 199 12.79 9.53 9.86
CA LEU A 199 12.71 10.96 10.13
C LEU A 199 11.70 11.28 11.23
N THR A 200 10.58 10.58 11.27
CA THR A 200 9.55 10.73 12.31
C THR A 200 10.09 10.30 13.68
N ASP A 201 10.75 9.15 13.77
CA ASP A 201 11.30 8.61 15.01
C ASP A 201 12.41 9.51 15.58
N LEU A 202 13.21 10.13 14.70
CA LEU A 202 14.21 11.12 15.10
C LEU A 202 13.59 12.50 15.41
N GLY A 203 12.34 12.75 15.06
CA GLY A 203 11.73 14.08 15.20
C GLY A 203 12.39 15.12 14.29
N VAL A 204 12.95 14.68 13.16
CA VAL A 204 13.51 15.54 12.12
C VAL A 204 12.35 16.16 11.34
N ARG A 205 12.36 17.50 11.23
CA ARG A 205 11.40 18.19 10.39
C ARG A 205 11.94 18.27 8.97
N THR A 206 11.11 17.95 7.99
CA THR A 206 11.43 18.13 6.59
C THR A 206 10.79 19.41 6.08
N VAL A 207 11.54 20.15 5.26
CA VAL A 207 11.02 21.27 4.49
C VAL A 207 11.28 20.95 3.01
N PRO A 208 10.23 20.77 2.19
CA PRO A 208 10.40 20.68 0.76
C PRO A 208 11.02 21.99 0.25
N VAL A 209 12.17 21.91 -0.43
CA VAL A 209 12.79 23.08 -1.05
C VAL A 209 12.15 23.27 -2.42
N ARG A 210 11.68 24.48 -2.72
CA ARG A 210 11.14 24.82 -4.06
C ARG A 210 12.18 24.44 -5.13
N GLY A 211 11.79 23.68 -6.16
CA GLY A 211 12.67 23.28 -7.27
C GLY A 211 12.86 21.77 -7.51
N GLY A 212 12.20 20.90 -6.75
CA GLY A 212 11.87 19.52 -7.19
C GLY A 212 13.02 18.49 -7.17
N ARG A 213 14.22 18.81 -6.69
CA ARG A 213 15.31 17.82 -6.49
C ARG A 213 16.06 17.98 -5.17
N ARG A 214 15.61 18.87 -4.30
CA ARG A 214 16.25 19.15 -3.02
C ARG A 214 15.23 19.04 -1.91
N ILE A 215 15.62 18.38 -0.83
CA ILE A 215 14.87 18.29 0.42
C ILE A 215 15.81 18.79 1.51
N GLN A 216 15.34 19.75 2.31
CA GLN A 216 16.09 20.25 3.45
C GLN A 216 15.63 19.49 4.70
N LEU A 217 16.59 18.90 5.40
CA LEU A 217 16.39 18.17 6.64
C LEU A 217 16.83 19.05 7.80
N ARG A 218 15.86 19.51 8.61
CA ARG A 218 16.15 20.32 9.80
C ARG A 218 16.37 19.42 11.00
N LEU A 219 17.63 19.30 11.40
CA LEU A 219 18.01 18.50 12.56
C LEU A 219 17.88 19.28 13.87
N PRO A 220 17.31 18.69 14.93
CA PRO A 220 17.45 19.20 16.28
C PRO A 220 18.92 19.38 16.68
N ARG A 221 19.26 20.51 17.33
CA ARG A 221 20.63 20.82 17.80
C ARG A 221 21.24 19.77 18.72
N ARG A 222 20.42 18.93 19.36
CA ARG A 222 20.81 17.87 20.29
C ARG A 222 21.41 16.61 19.62
N PHE A 223 21.53 16.57 18.29
CA PHE A 223 22.01 15.38 17.58
C PHE A 223 23.53 15.29 17.51
N GLY A 224 24.08 14.26 18.15
CA GLY A 224 25.47 13.86 18.05
C GLY A 224 25.79 13.08 16.76
N ALA A 225 27.06 12.67 16.63
CA ALA A 225 27.60 12.02 15.42
C ALA A 225 26.84 10.76 14.98
N ALA A 226 26.47 9.88 15.92
CA ALA A 226 25.76 8.63 15.60
C ALA A 226 24.37 8.86 14.94
N ALA A 227 23.63 9.88 15.39
CA ALA A 227 22.34 10.22 14.78
C ALA A 227 22.53 10.76 13.35
N ARG A 228 23.57 11.57 13.13
CA ARG A 228 23.92 12.10 11.81
C ARG A 228 24.32 10.99 10.85
N GLU A 229 25.09 10.01 11.30
CA GLU A 229 25.46 8.86 10.48
C GLU A 229 24.23 8.03 10.10
N ARG A 230 23.34 7.74 11.05
CA ARG A 230 22.08 7.04 10.77
C ARG A 230 21.22 7.77 9.74
N ILE A 231 21.14 9.11 9.81
CA ILE A 231 20.43 9.92 8.80
C ILE A 231 21.12 9.82 7.44
N ARG A 232 22.45 9.87 7.39
CA ARG A 232 23.21 9.74 6.15
C ARG A 232 22.95 8.39 5.47
N GLU A 233 23.05 7.30 6.21
CA GLU A 233 22.87 5.94 5.69
C GLU A 233 21.41 5.60 5.35
N LYS A 234 20.46 5.93 6.23
CA LYS A 234 19.06 5.50 6.07
C LYS A 234 18.17 6.50 5.35
N VAL A 235 18.60 7.75 5.22
CA VAL A 235 17.82 8.83 4.56
C VAL A 235 18.55 9.40 3.36
N VAL A 236 19.72 10.02 3.55
CA VAL A 236 20.38 10.80 2.49
C VAL A 236 20.80 9.91 1.32
N ARG A 237 21.53 8.83 1.60
CA ARG A 237 22.01 7.90 0.57
C ARG A 237 20.86 7.26 -0.23
N PRO A 238 19.80 6.69 0.38
CA PRO A 238 18.67 6.13 -0.37
C PRO A 238 17.91 7.17 -1.20
N LEU A 239 17.75 8.41 -0.70
CA LEU A 239 17.12 9.50 -1.46
C LEU A 239 17.95 9.86 -2.70
N GLY A 240 19.28 9.87 -2.59
CA GLY A 240 20.19 10.06 -3.72
C GLY A 240 20.14 8.89 -4.71
N ASP A 241 20.47 7.69 -4.23
CA ASP A 241 20.69 6.50 -5.06
C ASP A 241 19.41 6.04 -5.76
N ARG A 242 18.27 6.06 -5.05
CA ARG A 242 17.00 5.51 -5.57
C ARG A 242 16.07 6.56 -6.16
N PHE A 243 16.23 7.84 -5.85
CA PHE A 243 15.30 8.89 -6.30
C PHE A 243 15.96 10.11 -6.96
N ALA A 244 17.30 10.15 -7.03
CA ALA A 244 18.05 11.31 -7.51
C ALA A 244 17.64 12.61 -6.78
N LEU A 245 17.37 12.51 -5.49
CA LEU A 245 17.06 13.62 -4.59
C LEU A 245 18.30 13.97 -3.76
N ARG A 246 18.62 15.25 -3.68
CA ARG A 246 19.65 15.76 -2.76
C ARG A 246 18.99 16.11 -1.43
N ALA A 247 19.45 15.49 -0.36
CA ALA A 247 19.04 15.81 0.99
C ALA A 247 20.16 16.61 1.67
N GLU A 248 19.90 17.88 1.95
CA GLU A 248 20.84 18.77 2.65
C GLU A 248 20.43 18.83 4.11
N VAL A 249 21.40 18.63 5.00
CA VAL A 249 21.22 18.67 6.45
C VAL A 249 21.58 20.07 6.94
N ASP A 250 20.67 20.75 7.65
CA ASP A 250 20.98 22.08 8.19
C ASP A 250 22.16 22.00 9.18
N GLY A 251 23.25 22.72 8.85
CA GLY A 251 24.45 22.84 9.68
C GLY A 251 25.71 22.11 9.17
N ASP A 252 25.77 21.79 7.87
CA ASP A 252 27.03 21.51 7.16
C ASP A 252 27.55 22.78 6.44
#